data_AF-A0A6J4RM34-F1
#
_entry.id   AF-A0A6J4RM34-F1
#
_cell.length_a   1.000
_cell.length_b   1.000
_cell.length_c   1.000
_cell.angle_alpha   90.00
_cell.angle_beta   90.00
_cell.angle_gamma   90.00
#
_symmetry.space_group_name_H-M   'P 1'
#
loop_
_entity.id
_entity.type
_entity.pdbx_description
1 polymer ?
#
loop_
_entity_poly.entity_id
_entity_poly.type
_entity_poly.pdbx_seq_one_letter_code
_entity_poly.pdbx_strand_id
1 'polypeptide(L)'
;MSERIQANGSLKLTPDYDVFAWLCERWQTRPTESGWMRPTLYELGSALYDSAPSGKDYRTLRESLDRLAWVNVTIDGYDIESGAFRDNWVSRSSLLELSRATGDPHGLQRPAIQLSGWLRQALAEEKVVRVHWRTLRAFDERQKLAKRPWLYLAAERWKKTGRETEGTWIACGDRLEAALGMSYERPRDARAALKATCVTVRRVDPRYSAGELDVVKLGTSWRVQGERPTWDVWKAQAPEQLRVRDEIRRSLREGKRRA
;
A
#
# COMPACT_ATOMS: atom_id res chain seq x y z
N MET A 1 -17.40 1.89 -16.42
CA MET A 1 -16.34 0.88 -16.36
C MET A 1 -16.10 0.54 -14.89
N SER A 2 -16.24 -0.73 -14.51
CA SER A 2 -15.92 -1.17 -13.14
C SER A 2 -14.59 -1.91 -13.22
N GLU A 3 -13.50 -1.19 -12.97
CA GLU A 3 -12.18 -1.80 -12.77
C GLU A 3 -12.28 -2.72 -11.55
N ARG A 4 -11.89 -3.99 -11.72
CA ARG A 4 -11.90 -4.96 -10.64
C ARG A 4 -10.54 -5.64 -10.58
N ILE A 5 -9.86 -5.43 -9.46
CA ILE A 5 -8.65 -6.18 -9.11
C ILE A 5 -9.07 -7.31 -8.17
N GLN A 6 -8.70 -8.53 -8.51
CA GLN A 6 -8.89 -9.70 -7.66
C GLN A 6 -7.53 -10.33 -7.39
N ALA A 7 -7.23 -10.65 -6.14
CA ALA A 7 -6.05 -11.44 -5.80
C ALA A 7 -6.48 -12.87 -5.45
N ASN A 8 -5.78 -13.88 -5.97
CA ASN A 8 -5.94 -15.25 -5.49
C ASN A 8 -5.10 -15.49 -4.23
N GLY A 9 -5.59 -16.27 -3.28
CA GLY A 9 -4.90 -16.53 -2.01
C GLY A 9 -5.23 -15.55 -0.88
N SER A 10 -4.83 -15.92 0.34
CA SER A 10 -5.16 -15.22 1.58
C SER A 10 -3.99 -14.37 2.08
N LEU A 11 -3.83 -13.17 1.50
CA LEU A 11 -2.89 -12.19 2.05
C LEU A 11 -3.39 -11.69 3.40
N LYS A 12 -2.52 -11.74 4.41
CA LYS A 12 -2.78 -11.20 5.74
C LYS A 12 -2.54 -9.70 5.72
N LEU A 13 -3.45 -8.93 6.33
CA LEU A 13 -3.32 -7.48 6.47
C LEU A 13 -2.01 -7.06 7.17
N THR A 14 -1.54 -7.90 8.10
CA THR A 14 -0.21 -7.87 8.70
C THR A 14 0.31 -9.31 8.74
N PRO A 15 1.56 -9.60 8.32
CA PRO A 15 2.56 -8.66 7.82
C PRO A 15 2.54 -8.45 6.30
N ASP A 16 1.70 -9.14 5.51
CA ASP A 16 1.91 -9.26 4.07
C ASP A 16 1.81 -7.91 3.33
N TYR A 17 0.83 -7.08 3.68
CA TYR A 17 0.73 -5.74 3.12
C TYR A 17 1.89 -4.84 3.59
N ASP A 18 2.38 -5.02 4.82
CA ASP A 18 3.51 -4.25 5.37
C ASP A 18 4.81 -4.58 4.63
N VAL A 19 5.08 -5.87 4.44
CA VAL A 19 6.21 -6.37 3.65
C VAL A 19 6.11 -5.87 2.21
N PHE A 20 4.94 -5.98 1.59
CA PHE A 20 4.75 -5.55 0.20
C PHE A 20 4.94 -4.04 0.01
N ALA A 21 4.36 -3.22 0.90
CA ALA A 21 4.54 -1.77 0.88
C ALA A 21 6.01 -1.38 1.08
N TRP A 22 6.71 -2.04 2.00
CA TRP A 22 8.14 -1.83 2.24
C TRP A 22 8.98 -2.19 1.00
N LEU A 23 8.70 -3.32 0.34
CA LEU A 23 9.40 -3.73 -0.89
C LEU A 23 9.18 -2.73 -2.03
N CYS A 24 7.96 -2.22 -2.20
CA CYS A 24 7.65 -1.18 -3.19
C CYS A 24 8.42 0.11 -2.93
N GLU A 25 8.46 0.57 -1.68
CA GLU A 25 9.20 1.79 -1.30
C GLU A 25 10.72 1.60 -1.44
N ARG A 26 11.25 0.43 -1.05
CA ARG A 26 12.66 0.08 -1.22
C ARG A 26 13.07 0.11 -2.70
N TRP A 27 12.29 -0.53 -3.57
CA TRP A 27 12.59 -0.55 -5.00
C TRP A 27 12.59 0.87 -5.59
N GLN A 28 11.64 1.71 -5.19
CA GLN A 28 11.58 3.10 -5.67
C GLN A 28 12.74 3.97 -5.19
N THR A 29 13.21 3.74 -3.96
CA THR A 29 14.30 4.53 -3.36
C THR A 29 15.68 4.04 -3.77
N ARG A 30 15.81 2.76 -4.11
CA ARG A 30 17.07 2.13 -4.54
C ARG A 30 16.80 1.19 -5.73
N PRO A 31 16.40 1.73 -6.89
CA PRO A 31 16.14 0.90 -8.06
C PRO A 31 17.45 0.28 -8.53
N THR A 32 17.40 -1.01 -8.86
CA THR A 32 18.51 -1.72 -9.47
C THR A 32 18.21 -1.93 -10.96
N GLU A 33 19.23 -1.89 -11.81
CA GLU A 33 19.08 -2.12 -13.26
C GLU A 33 18.48 -3.50 -13.54
N SER A 34 18.92 -4.52 -12.79
CA SER A 34 18.37 -5.87 -12.88
C SER A 34 16.96 -6.00 -12.30
N GLY A 35 16.49 -5.02 -11.51
CA GLY A 35 15.24 -5.07 -10.76
C GLY A 35 15.26 -5.96 -9.52
N TRP A 36 16.32 -6.75 -9.31
CA TRP A 36 16.48 -7.60 -8.15
C TRP A 36 16.94 -6.79 -6.94
N MET A 37 16.25 -7.01 -5.82
CA MET A 37 16.62 -6.52 -4.49
C MET A 37 17.11 -7.68 -3.64
N ARG A 38 18.08 -7.44 -2.76
CA ARG A 38 18.63 -8.45 -1.83
C ARG A 38 18.64 -7.94 -0.39
N PRO A 39 17.48 -7.59 0.20
CA PRO A 39 17.43 -7.20 1.60
C PRO A 39 17.82 -8.39 2.49
N THR A 40 18.43 -8.13 3.64
CA THR A 40 18.53 -9.17 4.67
C THR A 40 17.17 -9.31 5.37
N LEU A 41 16.83 -10.51 5.86
CA LEU A 41 15.62 -10.64 6.69
C LEU A 41 15.71 -9.81 7.98
N TYR A 42 16.92 -9.55 8.48
CA TYR A 42 17.14 -8.67 9.62
C TYR A 42 16.73 -7.23 9.28
N GLU A 43 17.15 -6.71 8.14
CA GLU A 43 16.80 -5.36 7.68
C GLU A 43 15.29 -5.19 7.50
N LEU A 44 14.64 -6.17 6.87
CA LEU A 44 13.18 -6.18 6.73
C LEU A 44 12.49 -6.24 8.09
N GLY A 45 12.93 -7.15 8.98
CA GLY A 45 12.34 -7.31 10.31
C GLY A 45 12.53 -6.09 11.19
N SER A 46 13.73 -5.52 11.26
CA SER A 46 13.99 -4.31 12.03
C SER A 46 13.20 -3.12 11.52
N ALA A 47 13.01 -3.00 10.19
CA ALA A 47 12.11 -2.00 9.65
C ALA A 47 10.65 -2.24 10.06
N LEU A 48 10.17 -3.50 10.10
CA LEU A 48 8.78 -3.83 10.38
C LEU A 48 8.42 -4.01 11.86
N TYR A 49 9.41 -4.10 12.76
CA TYR A 49 9.18 -4.35 14.19
C TYR A 49 9.86 -3.33 15.13
N ASP A 50 10.59 -2.33 14.60
CA ASP A 50 11.40 -1.35 15.37
C ASP A 50 12.30 -2.00 16.42
N SER A 51 12.69 -3.25 16.19
CA SER A 51 13.46 -4.06 17.12
C SER A 51 14.23 -5.14 16.37
N ALA A 52 15.19 -5.78 17.04
CA ALA A 52 15.86 -6.94 16.47
C ALA A 52 14.84 -8.08 16.30
N PRO A 53 14.63 -8.61 15.08
CA PRO A 53 13.64 -9.66 14.86
C PRO A 53 14.04 -10.97 15.57
N SER A 54 13.05 -11.59 16.20
CA SER A 54 13.18 -12.91 16.84
C SER A 54 13.10 -14.04 15.82
N GLY A 55 13.37 -15.28 16.26
CA GLY A 55 13.18 -16.49 15.44
C GLY A 55 11.75 -16.64 14.87
N LYS A 56 10.74 -16.23 15.64
CA LYS A 56 9.33 -16.22 15.23
C LYS A 56 9.07 -15.17 14.15
N ASP A 57 9.69 -14.00 14.27
CA ASP A 57 9.57 -12.92 13.30
C ASP A 57 10.18 -13.32 11.97
N TYR A 58 11.37 -13.92 11.98
CA TYR A 58 12.00 -14.46 10.77
C TYR A 58 11.13 -15.50 10.07
N ARG A 59 10.49 -16.41 10.81
CA ARG A 59 9.54 -17.38 10.24
C ARG A 59 8.36 -16.65 9.58
N THR A 60 7.78 -15.70 10.29
CA THR A 60 6.62 -14.92 9.84
C THR A 60 6.92 -14.12 8.56
N LEU A 61 8.11 -13.52 8.46
CA LEU A 61 8.57 -12.80 7.27
C LEU A 61 8.80 -13.74 6.07
N ARG A 62 9.39 -14.93 6.29
CA ARG A 62 9.57 -15.91 5.21
C ARG A 62 8.23 -16.36 4.64
N GLU A 63 7.29 -16.72 5.50
CA GLU A 63 5.96 -17.13 5.07
C GLU A 63 5.22 -15.98 4.34
N SER A 64 5.48 -14.73 4.75
CA SER A 64 4.93 -13.55 4.10
C SER A 64 5.48 -13.37 2.68
N LEU A 65 6.80 -13.47 2.53
CA LEU A 65 7.46 -13.42 1.22
C LEU A 65 6.99 -14.56 0.31
N ASP A 66 6.82 -15.76 0.86
CA ASP A 66 6.26 -16.88 0.11
C ASP A 66 4.85 -16.57 -0.36
N ARG A 67 3.94 -16.17 0.53
CA ARG A 67 2.57 -15.80 0.15
C ARG A 67 2.54 -14.74 -0.93
N LEU A 68 3.39 -13.71 -0.83
CA LEU A 68 3.49 -12.65 -1.84
C LEU A 68 4.05 -13.15 -3.19
N ALA A 69 4.96 -14.13 -3.19
CA ALA A 69 5.47 -14.74 -4.42
C ALA A 69 4.43 -15.64 -5.11
N TRP A 70 3.55 -16.27 -4.33
CA TRP A 70 2.50 -17.16 -4.84
C TRP A 70 1.20 -16.44 -5.23
N VAL A 71 0.98 -15.23 -4.72
CA VAL A 71 -0.24 -14.46 -5.01
C VAL A 71 -0.23 -14.00 -6.47
N ASN A 72 -1.33 -14.25 -7.16
CA ASN A 72 -1.59 -13.74 -8.50
C ASN A 72 -2.74 -12.75 -8.43
N VAL A 73 -2.56 -11.62 -9.10
CA VAL A 73 -3.58 -10.61 -9.30
C VAL A 73 -4.19 -10.78 -10.68
N THR A 74 -5.52 -10.69 -10.73
CA THR A 74 -6.31 -10.53 -11.94
C THR A 74 -6.77 -9.08 -12.00
N ILE A 75 -6.50 -8.39 -13.09
CA ILE A 75 -6.85 -6.98 -13.28
C ILE A 75 -7.77 -6.89 -14.50
N ASP A 76 -9.03 -6.55 -14.26
CA ASP A 76 -10.02 -6.33 -15.31
C ASP A 76 -9.87 -4.92 -15.89
N GLY A 77 -9.86 -4.79 -17.21
CA GLY A 77 -9.77 -3.52 -17.94
C GLY A 77 -8.34 -3.01 -18.18
N TYR A 78 -7.31 -3.76 -17.80
CA TYR A 78 -5.92 -3.34 -17.88
C TYR A 78 -5.04 -4.43 -18.48
N ASP A 79 -4.32 -4.08 -19.55
CA ASP A 79 -3.30 -4.93 -20.14
C ASP A 79 -1.95 -4.69 -19.46
N ILE A 80 -1.54 -5.67 -18.66
CA ILE A 80 -0.30 -5.69 -17.88
C ILE A 80 0.95 -5.64 -18.77
N GLU A 81 0.90 -6.22 -19.97
CA GLU A 81 2.07 -6.27 -20.86
C GLU A 81 2.31 -4.94 -21.55
N SER A 82 1.24 -4.32 -22.06
CA SER A 82 1.34 -3.01 -22.72
C SER A 82 1.23 -1.82 -21.77
N GLY A 83 0.83 -2.04 -20.51
CA GLY A 83 0.61 -1.00 -19.52
C GLY A 83 -0.56 -0.06 -19.84
N ALA A 84 -1.48 -0.50 -20.70
CA ALA A 84 -2.59 0.28 -21.26
C ALA A 84 -3.95 -0.25 -20.80
N PHE A 85 -4.92 0.67 -20.65
CA PHE A 85 -6.30 0.28 -20.38
C PHE A 85 -6.97 -0.23 -21.66
N ARG A 86 -7.68 -1.35 -21.54
CA ARG A 86 -8.37 -2.01 -22.65
C ARG A 86 -9.71 -2.58 -22.18
N ASP A 87 -10.77 -2.21 -22.87
CA ASP A 87 -12.11 -2.69 -22.56
C ASP A 87 -12.18 -4.21 -22.70
N ASN A 88 -12.86 -4.86 -21.74
CA ASN A 88 -13.03 -6.32 -21.67
C ASN A 88 -11.73 -7.14 -21.63
N TRP A 89 -10.60 -6.50 -21.32
CA TRP A 89 -9.33 -7.21 -21.13
C TRP A 89 -9.20 -7.73 -19.70
N VAL A 90 -8.57 -8.89 -19.53
CA VAL A 90 -8.29 -9.47 -18.21
C VAL A 90 -6.85 -9.92 -18.20
N SER A 91 -6.01 -9.23 -17.43
CA SER A 91 -4.62 -9.64 -17.25
C SER A 91 -4.42 -10.37 -15.93
N ARG A 92 -3.51 -11.34 -15.91
CA ARG A 92 -3.10 -12.07 -14.70
C ARG A 92 -1.59 -11.99 -14.54
N SER A 93 -1.13 -11.69 -13.34
CA SER A 93 0.30 -11.68 -13.02
C SER A 93 0.55 -11.92 -11.54
N SER A 94 1.72 -12.44 -11.18
CA SER A 94 2.23 -12.39 -9.82
C SER A 94 2.55 -10.95 -9.39
N LEU A 95 2.66 -10.70 -8.08
CA LEU A 95 3.17 -9.43 -7.53
C LEU A 95 4.70 -9.35 -7.54
N LEU A 96 5.37 -10.46 -7.28
CA LEU A 96 6.83 -10.55 -7.22
C LEU A 96 7.33 -11.95 -7.55
N GLU A 97 8.61 -12.02 -7.89
CA GLU A 97 9.42 -13.23 -7.96
C GLU A 97 10.34 -13.31 -6.75
N LEU A 98 10.49 -14.52 -6.20
CA LEU A 98 11.32 -14.80 -5.04
C LEU A 98 12.31 -15.92 -5.36
N SER A 99 13.59 -15.60 -5.29
CA SER A 99 14.68 -16.58 -5.37
C SER A 99 15.40 -16.65 -4.03
N ARG A 100 15.47 -17.85 -3.45
CA ARG A 100 16.19 -18.09 -2.21
C ARG A 100 17.61 -18.50 -2.58
N ALA A 101 18.60 -17.66 -2.25
CA ALA A 101 19.98 -18.10 -2.32
C ALA A 101 20.16 -19.26 -1.32
N THR A 102 20.43 -20.46 -1.84
CA THR A 102 20.87 -21.60 -1.03
C THR A 102 22.35 -21.42 -0.74
N GLY A 103 22.66 -20.85 0.42
CA GLY A 103 24.03 -20.71 0.92
C GLY A 103 24.58 -19.28 0.80
N ASP A 104 24.30 -18.45 1.80
CA ASP A 104 25.18 -17.31 2.09
C ASP A 104 26.31 -17.86 2.98
N PRO A 105 27.61 -17.70 2.60
CA PRO A 105 28.75 -18.17 3.39
C PRO A 105 28.76 -17.64 4.83
N HIS A 106 28.06 -16.53 5.09
CA HIS A 106 27.99 -15.88 6.39
C HIS A 106 26.71 -16.19 7.18
N GLY A 107 25.88 -17.13 6.70
CA GLY A 107 24.63 -17.52 7.38
C GLY A 107 23.51 -16.47 7.36
N LEU A 108 23.74 -15.31 6.71
CA LEU A 108 22.74 -14.25 6.57
C LEU A 108 21.80 -14.58 5.42
N GLN A 109 20.51 -14.77 5.71
CA GLN A 109 19.54 -15.03 4.65
C GLN A 109 19.23 -13.74 3.88
N ARG A 110 19.65 -13.72 2.62
CA ARG A 110 19.43 -12.63 1.65
C ARG A 110 18.53 -13.11 0.51
N PRO A 111 17.19 -13.14 0.69
CA PRO A 111 16.30 -13.44 -0.41
C PRO A 111 16.53 -12.47 -1.57
N ALA A 112 16.65 -13.00 -2.78
CA ALA A 112 16.59 -12.22 -4.00
C ALA A 112 15.11 -12.04 -4.35
N ILE A 113 14.67 -10.79 -4.44
CA ILE A 113 13.27 -10.42 -4.65
C ILE A 113 13.20 -9.49 -5.86
N GLN A 114 12.32 -9.77 -6.81
CA GLN A 114 12.07 -8.89 -7.94
C GLN A 114 10.57 -8.58 -8.01
N LEU A 115 10.21 -7.29 -7.98
CA LEU A 115 8.83 -6.90 -8.26
C LEU A 115 8.50 -7.18 -9.73
N SER A 116 7.30 -7.68 -10.01
CA SER A 116 6.86 -7.97 -11.37
C SER A 116 7.02 -6.75 -12.29
N GLY A 117 7.33 -6.99 -13.57
CA GLY A 117 7.65 -5.92 -14.53
C GLY A 117 6.59 -4.83 -14.60
N TRP A 118 5.32 -5.22 -14.68
CA TRP A 118 4.19 -4.30 -14.72
C TRP A 118 4.09 -3.43 -13.48
N LEU A 119 4.35 -4.00 -12.29
CA LEU A 119 4.28 -3.27 -11.03
C LEU A 119 5.43 -2.27 -10.96
N ARG A 120 6.64 -2.65 -11.39
CA ARG A 120 7.78 -1.73 -11.50
C ARG A 120 7.45 -0.57 -12.45
N GLN A 121 6.87 -0.85 -13.61
CA GLN A 121 6.43 0.17 -14.55
C GLN A 121 5.36 1.09 -13.94
N ALA A 122 4.32 0.53 -13.33
CA ALA A 122 3.25 1.31 -12.71
C ALA A 122 3.76 2.17 -11.53
N LEU A 123 4.71 1.65 -10.75
CA LEU A 123 5.40 2.40 -9.69
C LEU A 123 6.23 3.56 -10.26
N ALA A 124 6.94 3.33 -11.38
CA ALA A 124 7.75 4.34 -12.06
C ALA A 124 6.92 5.44 -12.72
N GLU A 125 5.77 5.07 -13.30
CA GLU A 125 4.82 5.98 -13.96
C GLU A 125 3.84 6.64 -12.99
N GLU A 126 3.92 6.33 -11.69
CA GLU A 126 3.00 6.83 -10.65
C GLU A 126 1.52 6.48 -10.93
N LYS A 127 1.27 5.38 -11.66
CA LYS A 127 -0.07 4.85 -11.98
C LYS A 127 -0.70 4.03 -10.85
N VAL A 128 -0.02 3.89 -9.71
CA VAL A 128 -0.51 3.18 -8.53
C VAL A 128 -0.56 4.12 -7.33
N VAL A 129 -1.60 3.93 -6.51
CA VAL A 129 -1.71 4.61 -5.22
C VAL A 129 -0.58 4.12 -4.31
N ARG A 130 0.18 5.07 -3.77
CA ARG A 130 1.26 4.79 -2.84
C ARG A 130 0.76 4.83 -1.41
N VAL A 131 1.01 3.73 -0.72
CA VAL A 131 0.73 3.55 0.70
C VAL A 131 2.08 3.53 1.41
N HIS A 132 2.35 4.54 2.25
CA HIS A 132 3.63 4.62 2.95
C HIS A 132 3.71 3.52 4.01
N TRP A 133 4.76 2.67 3.95
CA TRP A 133 4.80 1.45 4.75
C TRP A 133 4.87 1.76 6.25
N ARG A 134 5.53 2.86 6.67
CA ARG A 134 5.56 3.25 8.10
C ARG A 134 4.17 3.61 8.61
N THR A 135 3.34 4.23 7.78
CA THR A 135 1.96 4.57 8.16
C THR A 135 1.10 3.32 8.22
N LEU A 136 1.23 2.42 7.23
CA LEU A 136 0.55 1.13 7.20
C LEU A 136 0.89 0.27 8.44
N ARG A 137 2.16 0.29 8.85
CA ARG A 137 2.68 -0.40 10.02
C ARG A 137 2.24 0.22 11.34
N ALA A 138 2.11 1.54 11.40
CA ALA A 138 1.71 2.24 12.63
C ALA A 138 0.29 1.87 13.10
N PHE A 139 -0.51 1.22 12.25
CA PHE A 139 -1.70 0.50 12.67
C PHE A 139 -1.32 -0.83 13.34
N ASP A 140 -1.36 -0.86 14.67
CA ASP A 140 -1.14 -2.05 15.49
C ASP A 140 -2.15 -3.19 15.19
N GLU A 141 -1.87 -4.42 15.61
CA GLU A 141 -2.77 -5.57 15.46
C GLU A 141 -4.16 -5.33 16.06
N ARG A 142 -4.26 -4.56 17.14
CA ARG A 142 -5.53 -4.16 17.77
C ARG A 142 -6.31 -3.13 16.93
N GLN A 143 -5.67 -2.57 15.91
CA GLN A 143 -6.19 -1.56 15.00
C GLN A 143 -6.37 -2.13 13.58
N LYS A 144 -6.42 -3.46 13.40
CA LYS A 144 -6.75 -4.13 12.12
C LYS A 144 -8.03 -3.56 11.49
N LEU A 145 -9.00 -3.20 12.32
CA LEU A 145 -10.24 -2.57 11.89
C LEU A 145 -10.02 -1.17 11.29
N ALA A 146 -9.01 -0.42 11.77
CA ALA A 146 -8.69 0.90 11.25
C ALA A 146 -7.85 0.88 9.98
N LYS A 147 -6.97 -0.12 9.87
CA LYS A 147 -6.06 -0.30 8.74
C LYS A 147 -6.81 -0.60 7.43
N ARG A 148 -7.92 -1.34 7.47
CA ARG A 148 -8.73 -1.65 6.27
C ARG A 148 -9.41 -0.42 5.66
N PRO A 149 -10.20 0.38 6.40
CA PRO A 149 -10.79 1.61 5.87
C PRO A 149 -9.74 2.59 5.36
N TRP A 150 -8.59 2.66 6.02
CA TRP A 150 -7.48 3.48 5.54
C TRP A 150 -6.95 3.03 4.17
N LEU A 151 -6.75 1.72 3.96
CA LEU A 151 -6.36 1.18 2.66
C LEU A 151 -7.42 1.46 1.58
N TYR A 152 -8.70 1.30 1.92
CA TYR A 152 -9.81 1.63 1.02
C TYR A 152 -9.80 3.11 0.63
N LEU A 153 -9.73 4.02 1.61
CA LEU A 153 -9.63 5.47 1.37
C LEU A 153 -8.39 5.85 0.55
N ALA A 154 -7.27 5.17 0.78
CA ALA A 154 -6.06 5.39 -0.01
C ALA A 154 -6.30 5.04 -1.49
N ALA A 155 -6.97 3.90 -1.75
CA ALA A 155 -7.24 3.41 -3.10
C ALA A 155 -8.31 4.20 -3.88
N GLU A 156 -9.13 4.99 -3.19
CA GLU A 156 -10.16 5.80 -3.83
C GLU A 156 -9.62 6.88 -4.76
N ARG A 157 -10.47 7.34 -5.69
CA ARG A 157 -10.15 8.49 -6.55
C ARG A 157 -10.44 9.79 -5.83
N TRP A 158 -9.39 10.50 -5.46
CA TRP A 158 -9.47 11.81 -4.82
C TRP A 158 -9.76 12.91 -5.86
N LYS A 159 -10.68 13.82 -5.53
CA LYS A 159 -11.04 14.96 -6.38
C LYS A 159 -10.64 16.25 -5.67
N LYS A 160 -10.15 17.23 -6.43
CA LYS A 160 -9.86 18.57 -5.87
C LYS A 160 -11.14 19.16 -5.26
N THR A 161 -11.09 19.52 -3.99
CA THR A 161 -12.14 20.26 -3.28
C THR A 161 -11.73 21.71 -3.05
N GLY A 162 -10.42 22.01 -3.14
CA GLY A 162 -9.86 23.36 -3.10
C GLY A 162 -8.54 23.45 -3.88
N ARG A 163 -7.81 24.56 -3.69
CA ARG A 163 -6.51 24.78 -4.34
C ARG A 163 -5.44 23.79 -3.83
N GLU A 164 -5.49 23.50 -2.54
CA GLU A 164 -4.49 22.69 -1.83
C GLU A 164 -5.07 21.41 -1.24
N THR A 165 -6.37 21.20 -1.36
CA THR A 165 -7.11 20.08 -0.74
C THR A 165 -7.82 19.22 -1.78
N GLU A 166 -7.87 17.94 -1.47
CA GLU A 166 -8.64 16.94 -2.19
C GLU A 166 -9.54 16.16 -1.24
N GLY A 167 -10.70 15.77 -1.73
CA GLY A 167 -11.71 15.02 -0.99
C GLY A 167 -12.14 13.76 -1.72
N THR A 168 -12.57 12.78 -0.94
CA THR A 168 -13.23 11.57 -1.41
C THR A 168 -14.30 11.13 -0.43
N TRP A 169 -15.14 10.18 -0.86
CA TRP A 169 -16.09 9.53 0.03
C TRP A 169 -16.32 8.08 -0.40
N ILE A 170 -16.70 7.27 0.57
CA ILE A 170 -17.09 5.87 0.38
C ILE A 170 -18.48 5.68 0.97
N ALA A 171 -19.43 5.20 0.18
CA ALA A 171 -20.77 4.89 0.68
C ALA A 171 -20.70 3.79 1.75
N CYS A 172 -21.33 4.03 2.89
CA CYS A 172 -21.53 3.01 3.90
C CYS A 172 -22.71 2.12 3.49
N GLY A 173 -22.48 0.82 3.48
CA GLY A 173 -23.47 -0.21 3.22
C GLY A 173 -22.85 -1.59 3.29
N ASP A 174 -23.65 -2.64 3.13
CA ASP A 174 -23.26 -4.03 3.35
C ASP A 174 -21.98 -4.43 2.61
N ARG A 175 -21.79 -3.91 1.39
CA ARG A 175 -20.60 -4.16 0.59
C ARG A 175 -19.34 -3.59 1.24
N LEU A 176 -19.39 -2.37 1.78
CA LEU A 176 -18.26 -1.78 2.48
C LEU A 176 -18.02 -2.53 3.79
N GLU A 177 -19.06 -2.78 4.58
CA GLU A 177 -18.94 -3.47 5.86
C GLU A 177 -18.32 -4.86 5.70
N ALA A 178 -18.80 -5.66 4.73
CA ALA A 178 -18.23 -6.95 4.39
C ALA A 178 -16.77 -6.83 3.94
N ALA A 179 -16.44 -5.85 3.10
CA ALA A 179 -15.09 -5.61 2.61
C ALA A 179 -14.11 -5.19 3.72
N LEU A 180 -14.60 -4.49 4.75
CA LEU A 180 -13.84 -4.14 5.94
C LEU A 180 -13.78 -5.31 6.95
N GLY A 181 -14.54 -6.39 6.72
CA GLY A 181 -14.74 -7.50 7.65
C GLY A 181 -15.42 -7.07 8.94
N MET A 182 -16.32 -6.10 8.82
CA MET A 182 -17.22 -5.67 9.86
C MET A 182 -18.46 -6.57 9.83
N SER A 183 -18.79 -7.17 10.97
CA SER A 183 -19.99 -7.97 11.14
C SER A 183 -20.70 -7.50 12.40
N TYR A 184 -21.65 -6.60 12.23
CA TYR A 184 -22.45 -6.04 13.32
C TYR A 184 -23.93 -6.30 13.03
N GLU A 185 -24.67 -6.72 14.05
CA GLU A 185 -26.12 -6.97 13.91
C GLU A 185 -26.91 -5.66 13.71
N ARG A 186 -26.42 -4.56 14.29
CA ARG A 186 -27.11 -3.27 14.27
C ARG A 186 -26.31 -2.26 13.45
N PRO A 187 -26.94 -1.58 12.47
CA PRO A 187 -26.28 -0.54 11.67
C PRO A 187 -25.67 0.61 12.51
N ARG A 188 -26.22 0.87 13.70
CA ARG A 188 -25.69 1.90 14.60
C ARG A 188 -24.32 1.53 15.20
N ASP A 189 -24.08 0.24 15.44
CA ASP A 189 -22.85 -0.27 16.05
C ASP A 189 -21.74 -0.30 14.99
N ALA A 190 -22.07 -0.71 13.76
CA ALA A 190 -21.18 -0.58 12.59
C ALA A 190 -20.74 0.88 12.39
N ARG A 191 -21.66 1.84 12.45
CA ARG A 191 -21.33 3.28 12.35
C ARG A 191 -20.43 3.75 13.48
N ALA A 192 -20.70 3.35 14.73
CA ALA A 192 -19.85 3.71 15.86
C ALA A 192 -18.42 3.18 15.68
N ALA A 193 -18.28 1.94 15.19
CA ALA A 193 -16.99 1.33 14.89
C ALA A 193 -16.26 2.02 13.72
N LEU A 194 -16.97 2.43 12.66
CA LEU A 194 -16.41 3.25 11.57
C LEU A 194 -15.93 4.62 12.07
N LYS A 195 -16.68 5.27 12.96
CA LYS A 195 -16.25 6.53 13.58
C LYS A 195 -14.98 6.36 14.42
N ALA A 196 -14.91 5.33 15.27
CA ALA A 196 -13.73 5.01 16.05
C ALA A 196 -12.50 4.71 15.15
N THR A 197 -12.74 4.06 14.02
CA THR A 197 -11.73 3.85 12.98
C THR A 197 -11.24 5.17 12.40
N CYS A 198 -12.12 6.08 12.01
CA CYS A 198 -11.74 7.40 11.47
C CYS A 198 -10.86 8.20 12.46
N VAL A 199 -11.18 8.15 13.75
CA VAL A 199 -10.34 8.73 14.82
C VAL A 199 -8.94 8.11 14.83
N THR A 200 -8.87 6.78 14.76
CA THR A 200 -7.58 6.07 14.74
C THR A 200 -6.76 6.42 13.49
N VAL A 201 -7.40 6.49 12.32
CA VAL A 201 -6.73 6.87 11.06
C VAL A 201 -6.16 8.28 11.13
N ARG A 202 -6.89 9.26 11.64
CA ARG A 202 -6.39 10.64 11.81
C ARG A 202 -5.17 10.72 12.73
N ARG A 203 -5.14 9.88 13.77
CA ARG A 203 -4.00 9.80 14.69
C ARG A 203 -2.76 9.19 14.02
N VAL A 204 -2.95 8.17 13.19
CA VAL A 204 -1.86 7.40 12.58
C VAL A 204 -1.31 8.04 11.30
N ASP A 205 -2.20 8.63 10.49
CA ASP A 205 -1.83 9.23 9.22
C ASP A 205 -2.01 10.76 9.26
N PRO A 206 -0.89 11.51 9.37
CA PRO A 206 -0.91 12.96 9.52
C PRO A 206 -1.52 13.69 8.32
N ARG A 207 -1.69 13.05 7.17
CA ARG A 207 -2.41 13.65 6.03
C ARG A 207 -3.85 14.04 6.37
N TYR A 208 -4.44 13.34 7.33
CA TYR A 208 -5.79 13.60 7.82
C TYR A 208 -5.80 14.40 9.14
N SER A 209 -4.65 14.91 9.59
CA SER A 209 -4.56 15.68 10.84
C SER A 209 -5.17 17.08 10.70
N ALA A 210 -5.05 17.69 9.51
CA ALA A 210 -5.63 18.98 9.17
C ALA A 210 -6.93 18.90 8.35
N GLY A 211 -7.34 17.70 7.95
CA GLY A 211 -8.54 17.46 7.12
C GLY A 211 -9.67 16.77 7.88
N GLU A 212 -10.86 16.73 7.27
CA GLU A 212 -12.00 16.00 7.82
C GLU A 212 -11.92 14.52 7.43
N LEU A 213 -11.90 13.62 8.43
CA LEU A 213 -12.20 12.21 8.22
C LEU A 213 -13.26 11.79 9.22
N ASP A 214 -14.49 11.63 8.72
CA ASP A 214 -15.65 11.29 9.56
C ASP A 214 -16.72 10.51 8.79
N VAL A 215 -17.65 9.92 9.55
CA VAL A 215 -18.84 9.25 9.06
C VAL A 215 -20.00 10.25 9.07
N VAL A 216 -20.36 10.73 7.89
CA VAL A 216 -21.39 11.76 7.71
C VAL A 216 -22.68 11.18 7.15
N LYS A 217 -23.81 11.79 7.53
CA LYS A 217 -25.13 11.44 7.02
C LYS A 217 -25.46 12.31 5.81
N LEU A 218 -25.89 11.69 4.72
CA LEU A 218 -26.36 12.38 3.51
C LEU A 218 -27.76 11.86 3.15
N GLY A 219 -28.78 12.65 3.48
CA GLY A 219 -30.18 12.23 3.35
C GLY A 219 -30.47 11.01 4.23
N THR A 220 -30.87 9.90 3.61
CA THR A 220 -31.10 8.60 4.28
C THR A 220 -29.85 7.71 4.31
N SER A 221 -28.77 8.11 3.64
CA SER A 221 -27.54 7.32 3.50
C SER A 221 -26.43 7.81 4.43
N TRP A 222 -25.42 6.96 4.64
CA TRP A 222 -24.20 7.29 5.38
C TRP A 222 -23.00 7.11 4.47
N ARG A 223 -21.95 7.91 4.68
CA ARG A 223 -20.68 7.78 3.96
C ARG A 223 -19.51 8.08 4.88
N VAL A 224 -18.38 7.43 4.64
CA VAL A 224 -17.08 7.87 5.17
C VAL A 224 -16.60 8.96 4.22
N GLN A 225 -16.43 10.19 4.72
CA GLN A 225 -15.90 11.31 3.95
C GLN A 225 -14.49 11.62 4.45
N GLY A 226 -13.56 11.77 3.52
CA GLY A 226 -12.17 12.10 3.80
C GLY A 226 -11.73 13.33 3.00
N GLU A 227 -11.01 14.23 3.64
CA GLU A 227 -10.29 15.35 3.04
C GLU A 227 -8.82 15.33 3.47
N ARG A 228 -7.93 15.69 2.55
CA ARG A 228 -6.48 15.76 2.81
C ARG A 228 -5.80 16.78 1.89
N PRO A 229 -4.57 17.20 2.20
CA PRO A 229 -3.77 17.99 1.27
C PRO A 229 -3.53 17.22 -0.04
N THR A 230 -3.50 17.95 -1.15
CA THR A 230 -3.06 17.41 -2.44
C THR A 230 -1.66 16.82 -2.31
N TRP A 231 -1.34 15.84 -3.16
CA TRP A 231 -0.05 15.16 -3.10
C TRP A 231 1.16 16.10 -3.20
N ASP A 232 1.07 17.16 -3.99
CA ASP A 232 2.14 18.14 -4.16
C ASP A 232 2.37 18.95 -2.88
N VAL A 233 1.28 19.38 -2.22
CA VAL A 233 1.33 20.07 -0.93
C VAL A 233 1.86 19.14 0.16
N TRP A 234 1.35 17.91 0.21
CA TRP A 234 1.81 16.91 1.17
C TRP A 234 3.30 16.64 1.02
N LYS A 235 3.79 16.43 -0.21
CA LYS A 235 5.22 16.24 -0.49
C LYS A 235 6.09 17.39 0.01
N ALA A 236 5.66 18.63 -0.23
CA ALA A 236 6.42 19.82 0.16
C ALA A 236 6.54 19.96 1.69
N GLN A 237 5.51 19.53 2.41
CA GLN A 237 5.42 19.59 3.87
C GLN A 237 5.95 18.34 4.57
N ALA A 238 6.22 17.27 3.82
CA ALA A 238 6.61 16.01 4.41
C ALA A 238 8.00 16.13 5.07
N PRO A 239 8.25 15.41 6.18
CA PRO A 239 9.54 15.43 6.87
C PRO A 239 10.71 15.14 5.92
N GLU A 240 11.87 15.73 6.22
CA GLU A 240 13.11 15.74 5.42
C GLU A 240 13.52 14.37 4.81
N GLN A 241 13.10 13.27 5.45
CA GLN A 241 13.30 11.89 4.99
C GLN A 241 12.59 11.56 3.66
N LEU A 242 11.63 12.37 3.20
CA LEU A 242 10.99 12.26 1.88
C LEU A 242 11.66 13.13 0.79
N ARG A 243 12.61 14.01 1.15
CA ARG A 243 13.36 14.88 0.21
C ARG A 243 14.51 14.18 -0.51
N VAL A 244 15.11 13.14 0.09
CA VAL A 244 16.16 12.27 -0.49
C VAL A 244 15.73 11.67 -1.85
N ARG A 245 14.43 11.63 -2.11
CA ARG A 245 13.78 11.06 -3.29
C ARG A 245 13.94 11.90 -4.57
N ASP A 246 14.07 13.23 -4.48
CA ASP A 246 14.15 14.09 -5.67
C ASP A 246 15.57 14.19 -6.26
N GLU A 247 16.60 13.93 -5.46
CA GLU A 247 17.99 13.85 -5.90
C GLU A 247 18.27 12.60 -6.76
N ILE A 248 17.66 11.46 -6.39
CA ILE A 248 17.74 10.22 -7.15
C ILE A 248 16.97 10.33 -8.48
N ARG A 249 15.85 11.07 -8.49
CA ARG A 249 15.08 11.36 -9.72
C ARG A 249 15.84 12.22 -10.73
N ARG A 250 16.57 13.23 -10.24
CA ARG A 250 17.43 14.06 -11.11
C ARG A 250 18.52 13.19 -11.75
N SER A 251 19.16 12.33 -10.96
CA SER A 251 20.21 11.43 -11.41
C SER A 251 19.74 10.41 -12.47
N LEU A 252 18.56 9.81 -12.31
CA LEU A 252 18.02 8.84 -13.29
C LEU A 252 17.53 9.48 -14.59
N ARG A 253 17.04 10.73 -14.55
CA ARG A 253 16.66 11.49 -15.76
C ARG A 253 17.87 12.00 -16.52
N GLU A 254 18.95 12.34 -15.82
CA GLU A 254 20.21 12.78 -16.42
C GLU A 254 20.99 11.60 -17.04
N GLY A 255 20.95 10.42 -16.42
CA GLY A 255 21.53 9.19 -16.99
C GLY A 255 20.90 8.78 -18.33
N LYS A 256 19.58 8.92 -18.48
CA LYS A 256 18.86 8.64 -19.75
C LYS A 256 19.11 9.64 -20.87
N ARG A 257 19.73 10.79 -20.61
CA ARG A 257 20.07 11.79 -21.63
C ARG A 257 21.51 11.66 -22.15
N ARG A 258 22.32 10.80 -21.52
CA ARG A 258 23.74 10.59 -21.83
C ARG A 258 24.03 9.23 -22.48
N ALA A 259 23.02 8.37 -22.63
CA ALA A 259 23.04 7.12 -23.39
C ALA A 259 22.19 7.31 -24.65
#